data_AF-A0A9E4DG21-F1
#
_entry.id   AF-A0A9E4DG21-F1
#
_cell.length_a   1.000
_cell.length_b   1.000
_cell.length_c   1.000
_cell.angle_alpha   90.00
_cell.angle_beta   90.00
_cell.angle_gamma   90.00
#
_symmetry.space_group_name_H-M   'P 1'
#
loop_
_entity.id
_entity.type
_entity.pdbx_description
1 polymer ?
#
loop_
_entity_poly.entity_id
_entity_poly.type
_entity_poly.pdbx_seq_one_letter_code
_entity_poly.pdbx_strand_id
1 'polypeptide(L)'
;MGGLLAWVTKAKSAAHRGDGPRAAGIVKLLLDGQQRMTSLYGVVRGRPPRFFDGNVQSFTGLRLHLDTETFAFHQPMKMQGDPLWIDVTGLMREGTAGLGGFVTALSACPDLAPKVVGDYAGRLSRLLDVMDVDLHVEEVTGTVKTLDVVVDIFNKVNSGGTKLSKGDLALAKICAEWPEARDAMKPSSRRGPKPITTSTSTGCCARSIRC
;
A
#
# COMPACT_ATOMS: atom_id res chain seq x y z
N MET A 1 3.77 -10.50 18.87
CA MET A 1 4.67 -9.37 19.22
C MET A 1 5.13 -8.72 17.93
N GLY A 2 4.39 -7.73 17.42
CA GLY A 2 4.65 -7.10 16.13
C GLY A 2 4.83 -5.59 16.32
N GLY A 3 6.07 -5.15 16.41
CA GLY A 3 6.43 -3.73 16.36
C GLY A 3 6.96 -3.36 14.97
N LEU A 4 7.02 -2.06 14.70
CA LEU A 4 7.75 -1.49 13.57
C LEU A 4 9.05 -0.88 14.09
N LEU A 5 10.13 -0.99 13.31
CA LEU A 5 11.37 -0.29 13.61
C LEU A 5 11.47 0.92 12.70
N ALA A 6 11.70 2.12 13.24
CA ALA A 6 11.90 3.34 12.47
C ALA A 6 13.21 4.03 12.84
N TRP A 7 13.89 4.59 11.85
CA TRP A 7 15.06 5.44 12.03
C TRP A 7 14.64 6.90 11.90
N VAL A 8 14.90 7.68 12.95
CA VAL A 8 14.54 9.09 12.98
C VAL A 8 15.79 9.92 12.71
N THR A 9 15.79 10.68 11.62
CA THR A 9 16.93 11.50 11.20
C THR A 9 16.49 12.89 10.78
N LYS A 10 17.36 13.88 10.93
CA LYS A 10 17.09 15.23 10.42
C LYS A 10 17.17 15.20 8.90
N ALA A 11 16.13 15.63 8.20
CA ALA A 11 16.28 15.99 6.80
C ALA A 11 17.18 17.22 6.75
N LYS A 12 18.35 17.10 6.11
CA LYS A 12 19.01 18.31 5.64
C LYS A 12 18.11 18.85 4.53
N SER A 13 17.72 20.12 4.63
CA SER A 13 17.08 20.82 3.53
C SER A 13 17.96 20.67 2.30
N ALA A 14 17.52 19.88 1.30
CA ALA A 14 18.20 19.82 0.03
C ALA A 14 18.25 21.24 -0.55
N ALA A 15 19.42 21.70 -0.97
CA ALA A 15 19.58 23.01 -1.58
C ALA A 15 18.73 23.09 -2.85
N HIS A 16 17.69 23.93 -2.84
CA HIS A 16 16.91 24.24 -4.03
C HIS A 16 17.53 25.43 -4.77
N ARG A 17 17.57 25.37 -6.10
CA ARG A 17 17.56 26.58 -6.94
C ARG A 17 16.17 27.19 -6.82
N GLY A 18 15.94 28.07 -5.85
CA GLY A 18 14.68 28.80 -5.67
C GLY A 18 14.55 29.35 -4.25
N ASP A 19 14.34 30.67 -4.14
CA ASP A 19 14.30 31.40 -2.88
C ASP A 19 13.07 31.06 -2.04
N GLY A 20 13.29 30.48 -0.86
CA GLY A 20 12.26 30.27 0.16
C GLY A 20 12.75 29.37 1.29
N PRO A 21 12.74 29.81 2.57
CA PRO A 21 13.14 28.97 3.67
C PRO A 21 12.05 27.94 3.97
N ARG A 22 12.40 26.65 4.01
CA ARG A 22 11.57 25.63 4.65
C ARG A 22 12.25 25.09 5.91
N ALA A 23 11.42 24.89 6.94
CA ALA A 23 11.83 24.35 8.23
C ALA A 23 12.49 22.98 8.06
N ALA A 24 13.62 22.78 8.73
CA ALA A 24 14.29 21.49 8.85
C ALA A 24 13.31 20.47 9.47
N GLY A 25 12.87 19.49 8.69
CA GLY A 25 11.96 18.45 9.14
C GLY A 25 12.70 17.25 9.72
N ILE A 26 12.07 16.58 10.70
CA ILE A 26 12.47 15.24 11.11
C ILE A 26 11.84 14.24 10.13
N VAL A 27 12.64 13.33 9.57
CA VAL A 27 12.17 12.22 8.74
C VAL A 27 12.25 10.94 9.55
N LYS A 28 11.17 10.15 9.52
CA LYS A 28 11.15 8.78 10.03
C LYS A 28 11.23 7.80 8.85
N LEU A 29 12.32 7.06 8.76
CA LEU A 29 12.55 6.01 7.77
C LEU A 29 12.15 4.67 8.38
N LEU A 30 11.14 4.01 7.81
CA LEU A 30 10.73 2.69 8.27
C LEU A 30 11.84 1.67 7.97
N LEU A 31 12.47 1.14 9.01
CA LEU A 31 13.55 0.16 8.90
C LEU A 31 13.00 -1.25 8.74
N ASP A 32 11.97 -1.64 9.48
CA ASP A 32 11.33 -2.96 9.32
C ASP A 32 9.82 -2.86 9.06
N GLY A 33 9.23 -3.89 8.45
CA GLY A 33 7.80 -3.97 8.20
C GLY A 33 7.35 -3.26 6.93
N GLN A 34 8.28 -2.84 6.07
CA GLN A 34 7.97 -2.16 4.81
C GLN A 34 7.03 -2.99 3.92
N GLN A 35 7.28 -4.29 3.76
CA GLN A 35 6.43 -5.17 2.95
C GLN A 35 5.04 -5.31 3.56
N ARG A 36 4.95 -5.52 4.89
CA ARG A 36 3.69 -5.65 5.62
C ARG A 36 2.84 -4.38 5.50
N MET A 37 3.46 -3.22 5.72
CA MET A 37 2.80 -1.92 5.62
C MET A 37 2.37 -1.59 4.18
N THR A 38 3.18 -1.98 3.20
CA THR A 38 2.84 -1.82 1.78
C THR A 38 1.61 -2.65 1.39
N SER A 39 1.55 -3.91 1.84
CA SER A 39 0.38 -4.77 1.62
C SER A 39 -0.87 -4.23 2.29
N LEU A 40 -0.78 -3.83 3.57
CA LEU A 40 -1.90 -3.25 4.30
C LEU A 40 -2.40 -1.96 3.64
N TYR A 41 -1.48 -1.04 3.30
CA TYR A 41 -1.81 0.18 2.55
C TYR A 41 -2.54 -0.16 1.26
N GLY A 42 -2.03 -1.12 0.49
CA GLY A 42 -2.57 -1.49 -0.81
C GLY A 42 -3.99 -2.04 -0.70
N VAL A 43 -4.23 -2.96 0.24
CA VAL A 43 -5.57 -3.55 0.49
C VAL A 43 -6.55 -2.49 0.98
N VAL A 44 -6.15 -1.64 1.94
CA VAL A 44 -7.04 -0.60 2.50
C VAL A 44 -7.39 0.45 1.46
N ARG A 45 -6.44 0.85 0.61
CA ARG A 45 -6.65 1.90 -0.40
C ARG A 45 -7.12 1.38 -1.76
N GLY A 46 -7.07 0.06 -1.98
CA GLY A 46 -7.29 -0.58 -3.27
C GLY A 46 -6.30 -0.17 -4.36
N ARG A 47 -5.16 0.43 -3.99
CA ARG A 47 -4.13 0.89 -4.94
C ARG A 47 -2.74 0.88 -4.31
N PRO A 48 -1.70 0.59 -5.10
CA PRO A 48 -0.31 0.63 -4.63
C PRO A 48 0.11 2.03 -4.17
N PRO A 49 1.10 2.12 -3.26
CA PRO A 49 1.84 3.36 -3.06
C PRO A 49 2.51 3.81 -4.37
N ARG A 50 2.73 5.12 -4.53
CA ARG A 50 3.36 5.71 -5.73
C ARG A 50 4.72 5.09 -6.08
N PHE A 51 5.43 4.59 -5.08
CA PHE A 51 6.78 4.07 -5.16
C PHE A 51 6.84 2.52 -5.23
N PHE A 52 5.71 1.85 -5.40
CA PHE A 52 5.65 0.40 -5.53
C PHE A 52 5.93 -0.03 -6.97
N ASP A 53 6.95 -0.87 -7.18
CA ASP A 53 7.38 -1.34 -8.50
C ASP A 53 7.03 -2.84 -8.75
N GLY A 54 6.05 -3.40 -8.01
CA GLY A 54 5.61 -4.81 -8.13
C GLY A 54 4.27 -5.01 -8.87
N ASN A 55 3.68 -6.20 -8.74
CA ASN A 55 2.37 -6.50 -9.34
C ASN A 55 1.24 -5.77 -8.61
N VAL A 56 0.57 -4.85 -9.31
CA VAL A 56 -0.54 -4.04 -8.78
C VAL A 56 -1.76 -4.88 -8.42
N GLN A 57 -1.97 -6.00 -9.11
CA GLN A 57 -3.10 -6.91 -8.87
C GLN A 57 -3.02 -7.57 -7.48
N SER A 58 -1.86 -7.57 -6.83
CA SER A 58 -1.65 -8.15 -5.51
C SER A 58 -2.40 -7.42 -4.38
N PHE A 59 -2.93 -6.23 -4.63
CA PHE A 59 -3.63 -5.42 -3.62
C PHE A 59 -5.15 -5.50 -3.71
N THR A 60 -5.68 -6.21 -4.69
CA THR A 60 -7.12 -6.31 -4.96
C THR A 60 -7.56 -7.76 -4.98
N GLY A 61 -8.84 -8.00 -4.68
CA GLY A 61 -9.42 -9.35 -4.75
C GLY A 61 -9.14 -10.21 -3.53
N LEU A 62 -8.56 -9.66 -2.45
CA LEU A 62 -8.53 -10.34 -1.16
C LEU A 62 -9.95 -10.36 -0.58
N ARG A 63 -10.45 -11.54 -0.24
CA ARG A 63 -11.77 -11.74 0.35
C ARG A 63 -11.69 -12.40 1.71
N LEU A 64 -12.63 -12.04 2.59
CA LEU A 64 -12.87 -12.69 3.87
C LEU A 64 -14.16 -13.50 3.78
N HIS A 65 -14.11 -14.78 4.12
CA HIS A 65 -15.32 -15.57 4.34
C HIS A 65 -15.82 -15.37 5.76
N LEU A 66 -17.04 -14.87 5.93
CA LEU A 66 -17.54 -14.46 7.24
C LEU A 66 -17.78 -15.61 8.21
N ASP A 67 -18.13 -16.82 7.78
CA ASP A 67 -18.38 -17.92 8.74
C ASP A 67 -17.08 -18.57 9.28
N THR A 68 -16.16 -18.88 8.37
CA THR A 68 -14.89 -19.56 8.64
C THR A 68 -13.73 -18.63 8.98
N GLU A 69 -13.93 -17.30 8.92
CA GLU A 69 -12.91 -16.27 9.15
C GLU A 69 -11.65 -16.47 8.30
N THR A 70 -11.81 -17.06 7.10
CA THR A 70 -10.71 -17.40 6.20
C THR A 70 -10.50 -16.31 5.16
N PHE A 71 -9.25 -15.88 4.99
CA PHE A 71 -8.84 -15.02 3.90
C PHE A 71 -8.45 -15.84 2.66
N ALA A 72 -8.91 -15.42 1.49
CA ALA A 72 -8.48 -15.99 0.22
C ALA A 72 -8.51 -14.93 -0.88
N PHE A 73 -7.58 -15.02 -1.83
CA PHE A 73 -7.72 -14.27 -3.08
C PHE A 73 -8.90 -14.79 -3.89
N HIS A 74 -9.52 -13.91 -4.67
CA HIS A 74 -10.73 -14.20 -5.43
C HIS A 74 -10.55 -15.42 -6.34
N GLN A 75 -11.41 -16.41 -6.11
CA GLN A 75 -11.42 -17.68 -6.84
C GLN A 75 -12.86 -17.94 -7.30
N PRO A 76 -13.22 -17.65 -8.56
CA PRO A 76 -14.61 -17.70 -9.03
C PRO A 76 -15.31 -19.01 -8.72
N MET A 77 -14.68 -20.15 -9.03
CA MET A 77 -15.27 -21.47 -8.80
C MET A 77 -15.55 -21.80 -7.33
N LYS A 78 -14.75 -21.25 -6.41
CA LYS A 78 -14.90 -21.48 -4.96
C LYS A 78 -15.93 -20.53 -4.32
N MET A 79 -16.05 -19.32 -4.86
CA MET A 79 -16.78 -18.21 -4.23
C MET A 79 -18.13 -17.92 -4.90
N GLN A 80 -18.42 -18.55 -6.04
CA GLN A 80 -19.64 -18.32 -6.80
C GLN A 80 -20.88 -18.73 -5.98
N GLY A 81 -21.85 -17.82 -5.88
CA GLY A 81 -23.13 -18.06 -5.21
C GLY A 81 -23.09 -17.99 -3.69
N ASP A 82 -21.91 -17.77 -3.09
CA ASP A 82 -21.75 -17.66 -1.64
C ASP A 82 -21.59 -16.17 -1.24
N PRO A 83 -22.60 -15.56 -0.60
CA PRO A 83 -22.58 -14.15 -0.24
C PRO A 83 -21.66 -13.85 0.96
N LEU A 84 -21.14 -14.88 1.65
CA LEU A 84 -20.26 -14.70 2.81
C LEU A 84 -18.83 -14.30 2.42
N TRP A 85 -18.47 -14.35 1.13
CA TRP A 85 -17.19 -13.87 0.61
C TRP A 85 -17.18 -12.36 0.38
N ILE A 86 -16.79 -11.63 1.42
CA ILE A 86 -16.74 -10.17 1.43
C ILE A 86 -15.44 -9.68 0.80
N ASP A 87 -15.53 -8.73 -0.12
CA ASP A 87 -14.36 -8.00 -0.62
C ASP A 87 -13.79 -7.10 0.47
N VAL A 88 -12.58 -7.42 0.93
CA VAL A 88 -11.90 -6.69 2.01
C VAL A 88 -11.59 -5.27 1.56
N THR A 89 -11.21 -5.08 0.29
CA THR A 89 -10.86 -3.74 -0.22
C THR A 89 -12.09 -2.83 -0.27
N GLY A 90 -13.22 -3.35 -0.77
CA GLY A 90 -14.51 -2.65 -0.76
C GLY A 90 -14.91 -2.22 0.65
N LEU A 91 -14.93 -3.16 1.60
CA LEU A 91 -15.26 -2.88 2.99
C LEU A 91 -14.36 -1.79 3.60
N MET A 92 -13.03 -1.90 3.41
CA MET A 92 -12.08 -0.91 3.96
C MET A 92 -12.27 0.49 3.39
N ARG A 93 -12.67 0.59 2.11
CA ARG A 93 -12.88 1.89 1.44
C ARG A 93 -14.18 2.55 1.85
N GLU A 94 -15.23 1.78 2.10
CA GLU A 94 -16.50 2.30 2.60
C GLU A 94 -16.45 2.60 4.11
N GLY A 95 -15.62 1.87 4.84
CA GLY A 95 -15.45 2.02 6.28
C GLY A 95 -16.74 1.69 7.06
N THR A 96 -16.82 2.18 8.29
CA THR A 96 -17.99 1.97 9.17
C THR A 96 -19.29 2.48 8.58
N ALA A 97 -19.24 3.51 7.72
CA ALA A 97 -20.41 4.04 7.03
C ALA A 97 -21.02 3.04 6.03
N GLY A 98 -20.20 2.18 5.42
CA GLY A 98 -20.66 1.13 4.49
C GLY A 98 -21.18 -0.13 5.17
N LEU A 99 -20.86 -0.33 6.45
CA LEU A 99 -21.19 -1.56 7.20
C LEU A 99 -22.68 -1.92 7.11
N GLY A 100 -23.57 -0.92 7.19
CA GLY A 100 -25.02 -1.12 7.08
C GLY A 100 -25.45 -1.71 5.73
N GLY A 101 -24.75 -1.40 4.65
CA GLY A 101 -24.99 -1.96 3.33
C GLY A 101 -24.70 -3.47 3.28
N PHE A 102 -23.56 -3.89 3.83
CA PHE A 102 -23.20 -5.31 3.93
C PHE A 102 -24.18 -6.08 4.81
N VAL A 103 -24.55 -5.53 5.96
CA VAL A 103 -25.56 -6.11 6.87
C VAL A 103 -26.89 -6.28 6.15
N THR A 104 -27.37 -5.24 5.47
CA THR A 104 -28.64 -5.28 4.72
C THR A 104 -28.61 -6.34 3.62
N ALA A 105 -27.52 -6.42 2.86
CA ALA A 105 -27.36 -7.40 1.79
C ALA A 105 -27.39 -8.84 2.32
N LEU A 106 -26.71 -9.11 3.44
CA LEU A 106 -26.69 -10.45 4.06
C LEU A 106 -28.03 -10.81 4.70
N SER A 107 -28.75 -9.84 5.28
CA SER A 107 -30.08 -10.05 5.85
C SER A 107 -31.15 -10.38 4.81
N ALA A 108 -30.91 -10.07 3.53
CA ALA A 108 -31.80 -10.48 2.45
C ALA A 108 -31.79 -12.01 2.18
N CYS A 109 -30.82 -12.73 2.74
CA CYS A 109 -30.75 -14.19 2.72
C CYS A 109 -31.36 -14.76 4.02
N PRO A 110 -32.55 -15.40 3.99
CA PRO A 110 -33.23 -15.88 5.19
C PRO A 110 -32.38 -16.83 6.04
N ASP A 111 -31.60 -17.70 5.40
CA ASP A 111 -30.74 -18.69 6.06
C ASP A 111 -29.59 -18.06 6.85
N LEU A 112 -29.19 -16.84 6.48
CA LEU A 112 -28.08 -16.12 7.12
C LEU A 112 -28.58 -15.18 8.21
N ALA A 113 -29.83 -14.69 8.11
CA ALA A 113 -30.40 -13.67 8.97
C ALA A 113 -30.14 -13.87 10.48
N PRO A 114 -30.21 -15.09 11.06
CA PRO A 114 -29.94 -15.31 12.49
C PRO A 114 -28.51 -14.93 12.92
N LYS A 115 -27.52 -15.04 12.01
CA LYS A 115 -26.11 -14.76 12.29
C LYS A 115 -25.68 -13.33 11.92
N VAL A 116 -26.50 -12.59 11.16
CA VAL A 116 -26.08 -11.32 10.56
C VAL A 116 -25.79 -10.24 11.62
N VAL A 117 -26.74 -9.98 12.52
CA VAL A 117 -26.67 -8.84 13.45
C VAL A 117 -25.60 -9.05 14.54
N GLY A 118 -25.36 -10.30 14.95
CA GLY A 118 -24.36 -10.63 15.97
C GLY A 118 -23.00 -10.98 15.38
N ASP A 119 -22.93 -12.12 14.69
CA ASP A 119 -21.65 -12.70 14.29
C ASP A 119 -21.01 -11.94 13.12
N TYR A 120 -21.76 -11.77 12.04
CA TYR A 120 -21.22 -11.22 10.80
C TYR A 120 -20.96 -9.72 10.90
N ALA A 121 -21.89 -8.95 11.46
CA ALA A 121 -21.67 -7.54 11.75
C ALA A 121 -20.47 -7.35 12.69
N GLY A 122 -20.37 -8.16 13.76
CA GLY A 122 -19.23 -8.11 14.68
C GLY A 122 -17.89 -8.42 14.01
N ARG A 123 -17.85 -9.43 13.11
CA ARG A 123 -16.66 -9.77 12.32
C ARG A 123 -16.24 -8.66 11.36
N LEU A 124 -17.20 -8.03 10.69
CA LEU A 124 -16.94 -6.88 9.81
C LEU A 124 -16.41 -5.68 10.58
N SER A 125 -17.01 -5.36 11.74
CA SER A 125 -16.49 -4.29 12.62
C SER A 125 -15.07 -4.59 13.10
N ARG A 126 -14.80 -5.82 13.58
CA ARG A 126 -13.44 -6.22 13.98
C ARG A 126 -12.41 -6.08 12.85
N LEU A 127 -12.81 -6.35 11.61
CA LEU A 127 -11.94 -6.16 10.46
C LEU A 127 -11.66 -4.67 10.19
N LEU A 128 -12.65 -3.80 10.37
CA LEU A 128 -12.48 -2.34 10.25
C LEU A 128 -11.58 -1.78 11.36
N ASP A 129 -11.72 -2.28 12.59
CA ASP A 129 -10.92 -1.86 13.74
C ASP A 129 -9.41 -2.09 13.56
N VAL A 130 -9.01 -2.95 12.61
CA VAL A 130 -7.59 -3.13 12.22
C VAL A 130 -6.93 -1.81 11.81
N MET A 131 -7.70 -0.86 11.28
CA MET A 131 -7.18 0.46 10.90
C MET A 131 -6.83 1.35 12.10
N ASP A 132 -7.40 1.06 13.28
CA ASP A 132 -7.23 1.82 14.51
C ASP A 132 -6.23 1.16 15.48
N VAL A 133 -5.61 0.05 15.05
CA VAL A 133 -4.58 -0.63 15.84
C VAL A 133 -3.35 0.26 15.99
N ASP A 134 -3.03 0.61 17.24
CA ASP A 134 -1.78 1.32 17.56
C ASP A 134 -0.59 0.37 17.42
N LEU A 135 0.23 0.62 16.39
CA LEU A 135 1.44 -0.15 16.14
C LEU A 135 2.60 0.48 16.90
N HIS A 136 3.16 -0.26 17.84
CA HIS A 136 4.36 0.17 18.56
C HIS A 136 5.52 0.37 17.58
N VAL A 137 6.04 1.60 17.50
CA VAL A 137 7.21 1.95 16.68
C VAL A 137 8.42 2.16 17.58
N GLU A 138 9.39 1.26 17.48
CA GLU A 138 10.69 1.45 18.12
C GLU A 138 11.54 2.40 17.28
N GLU A 139 11.99 3.49 17.90
CA GLU A 139 12.79 4.50 17.23
C GLU A 139 14.28 4.31 17.52
N VAL A 140 15.05 4.05 16.46
CA VAL A 140 16.50 4.15 16.52
C VAL A 140 16.86 5.63 16.48
N THR A 141 17.14 6.23 17.62
CA THR A 141 17.65 7.61 17.73
C THR A 141 19.13 7.62 18.12
N GLY A 142 19.83 8.71 17.78
CA GLY A 142 21.20 8.96 18.22
C GLY A 142 22.11 9.50 17.12
N THR A 143 22.79 10.61 17.41
CA THR A 143 23.85 11.24 16.60
C THR A 143 25.11 10.37 16.46
N VAL A 144 25.14 9.19 17.11
CA VAL A 144 26.31 8.30 17.21
C VAL A 144 26.01 6.90 16.65
N LYS A 145 25.08 6.78 15.69
CA LYS A 145 24.94 5.56 14.91
C LYS A 145 25.34 5.86 13.48
N THR A 146 26.53 5.40 13.11
CA THR A 146 26.99 5.41 11.72
C THR A 146 26.02 4.60 10.86
N LEU A 147 25.98 4.90 9.55
CA LEU A 147 25.17 4.17 8.57
C LEU A 147 25.32 2.64 8.73
N ASP A 148 26.54 2.21 9.03
CA ASP A 148 26.93 0.81 9.22
C ASP A 148 26.23 0.16 10.41
N VAL A 149 26.14 0.86 11.55
CA VAL A 149 25.44 0.35 12.74
C VAL A 149 23.94 0.18 12.47
N VAL A 150 23.34 1.08 11.69
CA VAL A 150 21.91 0.98 11.33
C VAL A 150 21.67 -0.22 10.40
N VAL A 151 22.54 -0.44 9.42
CA VAL A 151 22.47 -1.60 8.51
C VAL A 151 22.68 -2.92 9.26
N ASP A 152 23.60 -2.95 10.22
CA ASP A 152 23.87 -4.15 11.02
C ASP A 152 22.71 -4.49 11.96
N ILE A 153 22.13 -3.48 12.62
CA ILE A 153 20.91 -3.65 13.44
C ILE A 153 19.78 -4.19 12.55
N PHE A 154 19.57 -3.59 11.36
CA PHE A 154 18.55 -4.08 10.42
C PHE A 154 18.77 -5.54 10.07
N ASN A 155 19.97 -5.92 9.60
CA ASN A 155 20.22 -7.27 9.10
C ASN A 155 20.16 -8.32 10.22
N LYS A 156 20.43 -7.92 11.47
CA LYS A 156 20.33 -8.78 12.65
C LYS A 156 18.88 -9.02 13.07
N VAL A 157 18.02 -8.00 12.98
CA VAL A 157 16.59 -8.09 13.28
C VAL A 157 15.82 -8.76 12.13
N ASN A 158 16.26 -8.59 10.88
CA ASN A 158 15.65 -9.12 9.66
C ASN A 158 16.40 -10.31 9.05
N SER A 159 16.91 -11.21 9.89
CA SER A 159 17.74 -12.35 9.48
C SER A 159 17.05 -13.34 8.52
N GLY A 160 15.71 -13.36 8.48
CA GLY A 160 14.89 -14.17 7.56
C GLY A 160 14.38 -13.43 6.31
N GLY A 161 14.71 -12.15 6.13
CA GLY A 161 14.18 -11.29 5.06
C GLY A 161 15.24 -10.81 4.06
N THR A 162 14.85 -9.86 3.21
CA THR A 162 15.78 -9.22 2.26
C THR A 162 16.80 -8.38 3.02
N LYS A 163 18.09 -8.61 2.78
CA LYS A 163 19.18 -7.83 3.39
C LYS A 163 19.14 -6.39 2.89
N LEU A 164 19.33 -5.43 3.79
CA LEU A 164 19.46 -4.02 3.45
C LEU A 164 20.92 -3.69 3.14
N SER A 165 21.17 -3.08 1.98
CA SER A 165 22.51 -2.59 1.65
C SER A 165 22.71 -1.15 2.11
N LYS A 166 23.97 -0.73 2.24
CA LYS A 166 24.31 0.69 2.48
C LYS A 166 23.79 1.60 1.36
N GLY A 167 23.71 1.09 0.13
CA GLY A 167 23.16 1.79 -1.03
C GLY A 167 21.66 2.04 -0.91
N ASP A 168 20.90 1.06 -0.42
CA ASP A 168 19.45 1.19 -0.20
C ASP A 168 19.16 2.25 0.87
N LEU A 169 19.96 2.28 1.94
CA LEU A 169 19.81 3.27 3.01
C LEU A 169 20.23 4.67 2.57
N ALA A 170 21.27 4.79 1.73
CA ALA A 170 21.65 6.05 1.11
C ALA A 170 20.55 6.58 0.17
N LEU A 171 19.99 5.71 -0.67
CA LEU A 171 18.88 6.06 -1.56
C LEU A 171 17.63 6.47 -0.77
N ALA A 172 17.27 5.74 0.29
CA ALA A 172 16.16 6.08 1.16
C ALA A 172 16.34 7.47 1.81
N LYS A 173 17.56 7.78 2.25
CA LYS A 173 17.89 9.11 2.79
C LYS A 173 17.78 10.21 1.75
N ILE A 174 18.28 10.00 0.53
CA ILE A 174 18.15 10.98 -0.56
C ILE A 174 16.68 11.18 -0.92
N CYS A 175 15.88 10.11 -0.99
CA CYS A 175 14.44 10.21 -1.30
C CYS A 175 13.64 10.93 -0.21
N ALA A 176 14.10 10.86 1.05
CA ALA A 176 13.50 11.61 2.14
C ALA A 176 13.78 13.12 2.07
N GLU A 177 14.95 13.51 1.56
CA GLU A 177 15.34 14.92 1.40
C GLU A 177 14.89 15.50 0.04
N TRP A 178 14.81 14.66 -1.00
CA TRP A 178 14.40 14.98 -2.36
C TRP A 178 13.43 13.91 -2.89
N PRO A 179 12.10 14.11 -2.76
CA PRO A 179 11.09 13.10 -3.12
C PRO A 179 11.14 12.65 -4.58
N GLU A 180 11.55 13.52 -5.50
CA GLU A 180 11.66 13.22 -6.94
C GLU A 180 12.96 12.51 -7.31
N ALA A 181 13.90 12.35 -6.37
CA ALA A 181 15.21 11.74 -6.63
C ALA A 181 15.10 10.31 -7.16
N ARG A 182 14.08 9.56 -6.72
CA ARG A 182 13.86 8.19 -7.18
C ARG A 182 13.52 8.12 -8.67
N ASP A 183 12.72 9.06 -9.17
CA ASP A 183 12.37 9.13 -10.59
C ASP A 183 13.55 9.61 -11.44
N ALA A 184 14.40 10.49 -10.88
CA ALA A 184 15.62 10.95 -11.52
C ALA A 184 16.73 9.88 -11.58
N MET A 185 16.79 8.99 -10.58
CA MET A 185 17.77 7.91 -10.49
C MET A 185 17.29 6.58 -11.09
N LYS A 186 16.01 6.46 -11.45
CA LYS A 186 15.53 5.34 -12.29
C LYS A 186 16.28 5.42 -13.62
N PRO A 187 17.03 4.37 -14.04
CA PRO A 187 17.72 4.40 -15.31
C PRO A 187 16.69 4.65 -16.41
N SER A 188 17.02 5.56 -17.33
CA SER A 188 16.23 5.93 -18.50
C SER A 188 16.17 4.77 -19.51
N SER A 189 15.62 3.63 -19.12
CA SER A 189 15.46 2.45 -19.96
C SER A 189 13.98 2.17 -20.20
N ARG A 190 13.21 3.22 -20.59
CA ARG A 190 11.90 3.12 -21.27
C ARG A 190 11.56 4.35 -22.13
N ARG A 191 12.56 5.08 -22.67
CA ARG A 191 12.31 5.94 -23.83
C ARG A 191 12.49 5.10 -25.09
N GLY A 192 11.43 4.39 -25.48
CA GLY A 192 11.30 3.98 -26.88
C GLY A 192 11.37 5.24 -27.76
N PRO A 193 11.97 5.17 -28.97
CA PRO A 193 12.10 6.34 -29.83
C PRO A 193 10.72 6.94 -30.08
N LYS A 194 10.58 8.25 -29.83
CA LYS A 194 9.38 8.99 -30.22
C LYS A 194 9.22 8.85 -31.74
N PRO A 195 8.08 8.38 -32.26
CA PRO A 195 7.85 8.40 -33.69
C PRO A 195 7.87 9.87 -34.15
N ILE A 196 8.72 10.14 -35.13
CA ILE A 196 8.72 11.38 -35.89
C ILE A 196 7.36 11.42 -36.59
N THR A 197 6.47 12.32 -36.15
CA THR A 197 5.26 12.64 -36.90
C THR A 197 5.68 13.46 -38.12
N THR A 198 5.88 12.78 -39.25
CA THR A 198 5.83 13.43 -40.57
C THR A 198 4.38 13.75 -40.88
N SER A 199 4.12 15.05 -41.01
CA SER A 199 2.90 15.58 -41.60
C SER A 199 2.76 15.07 -43.03
N THR A 200 1.70 14.32 -43.31
CA THR A 200 1.12 14.33 -44.66
C THR A 200 -0.37 14.05 -44.57
N SER A 201 -1.11 15.00 -45.12
CA SER A 201 -2.54 14.97 -45.42
C SER A 201 -2.94 13.71 -46.19
N THR A 202 -4.15 13.22 -45.94
CA THR A 202 -5.26 13.02 -46.91
C THR A 202 -6.21 11.95 -46.37
N GLY A 203 -7.53 12.19 -46.43
CA GLY A 203 -8.49 11.09 -46.55
C GLY A 203 -9.62 11.02 -45.51
N CYS A 204 -10.64 11.83 -45.76
CA CYS A 204 -12.02 11.70 -45.28
C CYS A 204 -12.58 10.27 -45.42
N CYS A 205 -13.27 9.71 -44.41
CA CYS A 205 -14.64 9.18 -44.54
C CYS A 205 -15.24 8.72 -43.19
N ALA A 206 -16.54 8.94 -43.05
CA ALA A 206 -17.36 8.78 -41.84
C ALA A 206 -18.08 7.43 -41.74
N ARG A 207 -18.46 7.05 -40.51
CA ARG A 207 -19.69 6.34 -40.03
C ARG A 207 -19.35 5.56 -38.74
N SER A 208 -19.94 5.82 -37.57
CA SER A 208 -21.34 5.66 -37.11
C SER A 208 -21.73 4.21 -36.76
N ILE A 209 -22.31 4.07 -35.55
CA ILE A 209 -23.05 2.93 -34.92
C ILE A 209 -22.12 1.94 -34.16
N ARG A 210 -22.11 1.85 -32.82
CA ARG A 210 -23.13 1.62 -31.77
C ARG A 210 -23.67 0.17 -31.74
N CYS A 211 -23.22 -0.61 -30.76
CA CYS A 211 -24.00 -1.40 -29.79
C CYS A 211 -23.13 -1.56 -28.55
#